data_AF-A0A1F1V7F4-F1
#
_entry.id   AF-A0A1F1V7F4-F1
#
_cell.length_a   1.000
_cell.length_b   1.000
_cell.length_c   1.000
_cell.angle_alpha   90.00
_cell.angle_beta   90.00
_cell.angle_gamma   90.00
#
_symmetry.space_group_name_H-M   'P 1'
#
loop_
_entity.id
_entity.type
_entity.pdbx_description
1 polymer ?
#
loop_
_entity_poly.entity_id
_entity_poly.type
_entity_poly.pdbx_seq_one_letter_code
_entity_poly.pdbx_strand_id
1 'polypeptide(L)'
;MIIWRGWGILGLFVTLAGVFGTLTVVEALLGTSESALALGGGIGFLLAGVANFFLGRWLNIIRPAQNAEDFRNQLRADLWERVANDAFQMAPGAPEPSSEAEAAQQIEQVVAGESRNAERAGRNIHTFFFIPLQWLGALECIGGLVFSFYSPFAG
;
A
#
# COMPACT_ATOMS: atom_id res chain seq x y z
N MET A 1 20.40 -3.52 -9.82
CA MET A 1 19.14 -2.77 -9.56
C MET A 1 18.21 -3.69 -8.80
N ILE A 2 17.67 -3.26 -7.66
CA ILE A 2 16.69 -4.07 -6.91
C ILE A 2 15.32 -3.83 -7.53
N ILE A 3 14.62 -4.89 -7.93
CA ILE A 3 13.33 -4.83 -8.63
C ILE A 3 12.13 -4.58 -7.69
N TRP A 4 12.34 -4.57 -6.37
CA TRP A 4 11.30 -4.34 -5.37
C TRP A 4 11.69 -3.23 -4.39
N ARG A 5 10.68 -2.57 -3.80
CA ARG A 5 10.85 -1.57 -2.75
C ARG A 5 9.93 -1.85 -1.57
N GLY A 6 10.45 -1.67 -0.36
CA GLY A 6 9.75 -2.00 0.89
C GLY A 6 9.18 -3.43 0.85
N TRP A 7 7.91 -3.59 1.23
CA TRP A 7 7.19 -4.86 1.22
C TRP A 7 6.71 -5.34 -0.16
N GLY A 8 7.16 -4.73 -1.26
CA GLY A 8 6.75 -5.14 -2.61
C GLY A 8 7.06 -6.60 -2.95
N ILE A 9 8.08 -7.19 -2.35
CA ILE A 9 8.41 -8.61 -2.55
C ILE A 9 7.31 -9.57 -2.06
N LEU A 10 6.43 -9.13 -1.14
CA LEU A 10 5.28 -9.94 -0.70
C LEU A 10 4.36 -10.30 -1.85
N GLY A 11 4.28 -9.44 -2.87
CA GLY A 11 3.51 -9.69 -4.08
C GLY A 11 3.87 -11.04 -4.71
N LEU A 12 5.16 -11.29 -4.89
CA LEU A 12 5.66 -12.55 -5.45
C LEU A 12 5.24 -13.76 -4.62
N PHE A 13 5.37 -13.70 -3.29
CA PHE A 13 5.01 -14.82 -2.43
C PHE A 13 3.51 -15.12 -2.43
N VAL A 14 2.68 -14.08 -2.43
CA VAL A 14 1.23 -14.22 -2.55
C VAL A 14 0.86 -14.87 -3.88
N THR A 15 1.51 -14.46 -4.97
CA THR A 15 1.27 -15.02 -6.32
C THR A 15 1.70 -16.46 -6.43
N LEU A 16 2.89 -16.81 -5.94
CA LEU A 16 3.36 -18.20 -5.93
C LEU A 16 2.43 -19.07 -5.07
N ALA A 17 2.04 -18.62 -3.89
CA ALA A 17 1.14 -19.35 -3.02
C ALA A 17 -0.25 -19.54 -3.66
N GLY A 18 -0.80 -18.50 -4.29
CA GLY A 18 -2.07 -18.58 -5.00
C GLY A 18 -2.01 -19.58 -6.16
N VAL A 19 -1.03 -19.44 -7.04
CA VAL A 19 -0.88 -20.29 -8.25
C VAL A 19 -0.58 -21.74 -7.90
N PHE A 20 0.43 -22.03 -7.09
CA PHE A 20 0.77 -23.42 -6.76
C PHE A 20 -0.28 -24.05 -5.83
N GLY A 21 -0.88 -23.27 -4.94
CA GLY A 21 -1.96 -23.73 -4.08
C GLY A 21 -3.19 -24.15 -4.88
N THR A 22 -3.60 -23.39 -5.89
CA THR A 22 -4.77 -23.76 -6.71
C THR A 22 -4.46 -24.83 -7.73
N LEU A 23 -3.27 -24.82 -8.34
CA LEU A 23 -2.85 -25.89 -9.27
C LEU A 23 -2.93 -27.26 -8.59
N THR A 24 -2.33 -27.40 -7.42
CA THR A 24 -2.33 -28.67 -6.67
C THR A 24 -3.75 -29.15 -6.33
N VAL A 25 -4.64 -28.23 -5.94
CA VAL A 25 -6.04 -28.56 -5.64
C VAL A 25 -6.81 -28.96 -6.90
N VAL A 26 -6.68 -28.21 -7.99
CA VAL A 26 -7.43 -28.47 -9.22
C VAL A 26 -6.98 -29.77 -9.89
N GLU A 27 -5.66 -30.03 -9.95
CA GLU A 27 -5.14 -31.31 -10.45
C GLU A 27 -5.62 -32.50 -9.62
N ALA A 28 -5.66 -32.36 -8.29
CA ALA A 28 -6.16 -33.42 -7.41
C ALA A 28 -7.66 -33.71 -7.63
N LEU A 29 -8.45 -32.71 -8.04
CA LEU A 29 -9.90 -32.84 -8.24
C LEU A 29 -10.27 -33.28 -9.66
N LEU A 30 -9.56 -32.80 -10.68
CA LEU A 30 -9.93 -32.97 -12.10
C LEU A 30 -8.96 -33.88 -12.88
N GLY A 31 -7.86 -34.30 -12.26
CA GLY A 31 -6.77 -35.00 -12.93
C GLY A 31 -5.85 -34.06 -13.72
N THR A 32 -4.65 -34.54 -14.04
CA THR A 32 -3.66 -33.76 -14.79
C THR A 32 -4.04 -33.68 -16.27
N SER A 33 -4.40 -32.48 -16.72
CA SER A 33 -4.69 -32.15 -18.11
C SER A 33 -4.34 -30.69 -18.39
N GLU A 34 -4.12 -30.32 -19.66
CA GLU A 34 -3.83 -28.92 -20.02
C GLU A 34 -4.95 -27.97 -19.59
N SER A 35 -6.22 -28.39 -19.71
CA SER A 35 -7.37 -27.61 -19.26
C SER A 35 -7.41 -27.45 -17.74
N ALA A 36 -7.06 -28.49 -16.97
CA ALA A 36 -6.99 -28.42 -15.51
C ALA A 36 -5.85 -27.50 -15.04
N LEU A 37 -4.69 -27.55 -15.71
CA LEU A 37 -3.56 -26.64 -15.47
C LEU A 37 -3.94 -25.19 -15.79
N ALA A 38 -4.59 -24.95 -16.92
CA ALA A 38 -5.06 -23.62 -17.32
C ALA A 38 -6.06 -23.05 -16.31
N LEU A 39 -7.06 -23.86 -15.91
CA LEU A 39 -8.05 -23.47 -14.93
C LEU A 39 -7.44 -23.23 -13.54
N GLY A 40 -6.59 -24.14 -13.06
CA GLY A 40 -5.92 -24.04 -11.77
C GLY A 40 -5.00 -22.83 -11.69
N GLY A 41 -4.18 -22.59 -12.70
CA GLY A 41 -3.32 -21.41 -12.78
C GLY A 41 -4.12 -20.12 -12.87
N GLY A 42 -5.21 -20.11 -13.66
CA GLY A 42 -6.08 -18.96 -13.81
C GLY A 42 -6.80 -18.56 -12.52
N ILE A 43 -7.37 -19.54 -11.79
CA ILE A 43 -7.94 -19.33 -10.45
C ILE A 43 -6.86 -18.84 -9.48
N GLY A 44 -5.65 -19.40 -9.56
CA GLY A 44 -4.52 -18.99 -8.74
C GLY A 44 -4.14 -17.53 -8.91
N PHE A 45 -4.04 -17.07 -10.16
CA PHE A 45 -3.82 -15.66 -10.49
C PHE A 45 -4.96 -14.76 -10.02
N LEU A 46 -6.22 -15.20 -10.10
CA LEU A 46 -7.36 -14.43 -9.59
C LEU A 46 -7.29 -14.26 -8.07
N LEU A 47 -7.07 -15.35 -7.32
CA LEU A 47 -6.99 -15.31 -5.87
C LEU A 47 -5.78 -14.49 -5.40
N ALA A 48 -4.62 -14.71 -6.02
CA ALA A 48 -3.41 -13.92 -5.77
C ALA A 48 -3.64 -12.45 -6.09
N GLY A 49 -4.24 -12.14 -7.24
CA GLY A 49 -4.49 -10.77 -7.67
C GLY A 49 -5.40 -10.01 -6.72
N VAL A 50 -6.47 -10.65 -6.23
CA VAL A 50 -7.35 -10.06 -5.20
C VAL A 50 -6.57 -9.82 -3.90
N ALA A 51 -5.80 -10.80 -3.44
CA ALA A 51 -5.01 -10.65 -2.22
C ALA A 51 -3.97 -9.52 -2.35
N ASN A 52 -3.23 -9.47 -3.46
CA ASN A 52 -2.25 -8.43 -3.75
C ASN A 52 -2.88 -7.05 -3.93
N PHE A 53 -4.10 -6.97 -4.49
CA PHE A 53 -4.85 -5.72 -4.60
C PHE A 53 -5.11 -5.12 -3.21
N PHE A 54 -5.69 -5.92 -2.31
CA PHE A 54 -6.02 -5.46 -0.95
C PHE A 54 -4.78 -5.23 -0.10
N LEU A 55 -3.78 -6.11 -0.18
CA LEU A 55 -2.49 -5.93 0.49
C LEU A 55 -1.83 -4.62 0.03
N GLY A 56 -1.81 -4.38 -1.28
CA GLY A 56 -1.28 -3.16 -1.88
C GLY A 56 -2.04 -1.92 -1.44
N ARG A 57 -3.39 -1.93 -1.42
CA ARG A 57 -4.16 -0.81 -0.88
C ARG A 57 -3.86 -0.55 0.59
N TRP A 58 -3.76 -1.61 1.40
CA TRP A 58 -3.47 -1.45 2.82
C TRP A 58 -2.09 -0.82 3.03
N LEU A 59 -1.06 -1.36 2.36
CA LEU A 59 0.32 -0.90 2.47
C LEU A 59 0.56 0.49 1.88
N ASN A 60 -0.01 0.80 0.72
CA ASN A 60 0.32 2.01 -0.05
C ASN A 60 -0.69 3.16 0.12
N ILE A 61 -1.85 2.92 0.75
CA ILE A 61 -2.92 3.94 0.88
C ILE A 61 -3.39 4.04 2.34
N ILE A 62 -3.87 2.95 2.93
CA ILE A 62 -4.53 3.00 4.24
C ILE A 62 -3.52 3.24 5.37
N ARG A 63 -2.47 2.42 5.44
CA ARG A 63 -1.45 2.53 6.49
C ARG A 63 -0.70 3.88 6.47
N PRO A 64 -0.29 4.42 5.30
CA PRO A 64 0.32 5.75 5.26
C PRO A 64 -0.62 6.86 5.74
N ALA A 65 -1.92 6.78 5.43
CA ALA A 65 -2.92 7.74 5.90
C ALA A 65 -3.10 7.67 7.43
N GLN A 66 -3.21 6.45 7.97
CA GLN A 66 -3.28 6.24 9.43
C GLN A 66 -2.04 6.76 10.15
N ASN A 67 -0.85 6.41 9.66
CA ASN A 67 0.41 6.89 10.24
C ASN A 67 0.51 8.43 10.17
N ALA A 68 0.01 9.05 9.11
CA ALA A 68 0.00 10.51 8.98
C ALA A 68 -0.97 11.17 9.96
N GLU A 69 -2.12 10.55 10.25
CA GLU A 69 -3.05 11.02 11.29
C GLU A 69 -2.46 10.88 12.69
N ASP A 70 -1.82 9.75 12.99
CA ASP A 70 -1.15 9.53 14.28
C ASP A 70 -0.01 10.54 14.47
N PHE A 71 0.82 10.73 13.43
CA PHE A 71 1.88 11.74 13.42
C PHE A 71 1.33 13.15 13.58
N ARG A 72 0.21 13.48 12.91
CA ARG A 72 -0.47 14.78 13.06
C ARG A 72 -0.88 15.03 14.51
N ASN A 73 -1.45 14.03 15.17
CA ASN A 73 -1.91 14.16 16.56
C ASN A 73 -0.73 14.31 17.54
N GLN A 74 0.35 13.55 17.35
CA GLN A 74 1.57 13.66 18.15
C GLN A 74 2.23 15.03 17.95
N LEU A 75 2.44 15.44 16.69
CA LEU A 75 3.03 16.73 16.37
C LEU A 75 2.22 17.90 16.94
N ARG A 76 0.89 17.84 16.86
CA ARG A 76 0.02 18.85 17.47
C ARG A 76 0.24 18.92 18.98
N ALA A 77 0.28 17.78 19.67
CA ALA A 77 0.51 17.73 21.12
C ALA A 77 1.88 18.32 21.51
N ASP A 78 2.94 17.91 20.80
CA ASP A 78 4.31 18.41 21.02
C ASP A 78 4.41 19.93 20.82
N LEU A 79 3.73 20.49 19.81
CA LEU A 79 3.75 21.93 19.56
C LEU A 79 2.98 22.70 20.63
N TRP A 80 1.86 22.18 21.12
CA TRP A 80 1.13 22.79 22.25
C TRP A 80 1.93 22.74 23.56
N GLU A 81 2.68 21.66 23.80
CA GLU A 81 3.61 21.60 24.93
C GLU A 81 4.71 22.66 24.83
N ARG A 82 5.22 22.92 23.62
CA ARG A 82 6.19 24.02 23.40
C ARG A 82 5.58 25.39 23.64
N VAL A 83 4.31 25.59 23.28
CA VAL A 83 3.59 26.85 23.59
C VAL A 83 3.45 27.02 25.09
N ALA A 84 3.08 25.96 25.81
CA ALA A 84 2.93 26.01 27.27
C ALA A 84 4.23 26.30 28.03
N ASN A 85 5.39 26.04 27.40
CA ASN A 85 6.71 26.28 27.96
C ASN A 85 7.42 27.52 27.38
N ASP A 86 6.69 28.40 26.68
CA ASP A 86 7.24 29.61 26.00
C ASP A 86 8.42 29.29 25.05
N ALA A 87 8.47 28.06 24.52
CA ALA A 87 9.55 27.55 23.66
C ALA A 87 9.09 27.37 22.21
N PHE A 88 7.86 27.74 21.87
CA PHE A 88 7.31 27.61 20.53
C PHE A 88 7.80 28.73 19.62
N GLN A 89 8.42 28.35 18.50
CA GLN A 89 8.79 29.24 17.41
C GLN A 89 8.37 28.62 16.08
N MET A 90 7.68 29.39 15.24
CA MET A 90 7.19 28.93 13.94
C MET A 90 8.31 28.61 12.95
N ALA A 91 9.40 29.37 13.02
CA ALA A 91 10.62 29.18 12.26
C ALA A 91 11.81 29.69 13.10
N PRO A 92 13.04 29.25 12.83
CA PRO A 92 14.22 29.75 13.56
C PRO A 92 14.29 31.29 13.52
N GLY A 93 14.16 31.94 14.68
CA GLY A 93 14.17 33.40 14.80
C GLY A 93 12.84 34.11 14.50
N ALA A 94 11.74 33.38 14.31
CA ALA A 94 10.40 33.96 14.24
C ALA A 94 9.99 34.53 15.61
N PRO A 95 9.26 35.66 15.65
CA PRO A 95 8.73 36.21 16.89
C PRO A 95 7.77 35.21 17.54
N GLU A 96 7.73 35.21 18.87
CA GLU A 96 6.78 34.42 19.65
C GLU A 96 5.34 34.80 19.30
N PRO A 97 4.38 33.86 19.34
CA PRO A 97 2.98 34.16 19.05
C PRO A 97 2.45 35.24 20.00
N SER A 98 1.76 36.25 19.46
CA SER A 98 1.23 37.35 20.26
C SER A 98 -0.05 36.97 21.02
N SER A 99 -0.67 35.84 20.67
CA SER A 99 -1.89 35.32 21.29
C SER A 99 -2.02 33.81 21.11
N GLU A 100 -2.82 33.17 21.97
CA GLU A 100 -3.18 31.75 21.86
C GLU A 100 -3.88 31.43 20.52
N ALA A 101 -4.69 32.37 20.01
CA ALA A 101 -5.37 32.23 18.73
C ALA A 101 -4.39 32.22 17.55
N GLU A 102 -3.34 33.05 17.61
CA GLU A 102 -2.27 33.06 16.63
C GLU A 102 -1.43 31.79 16.72
N ALA A 103 -1.10 31.33 17.94
CA ALA A 103 -0.40 30.07 18.16
C ALA A 103 -1.18 28.89 17.56
N ALA A 104 -2.50 28.82 17.77
CA ALA A 104 -3.36 27.78 17.21
C ALA A 104 -3.32 27.77 15.67
N GLN A 105 -3.38 28.93 15.02
CA GLN A 105 -3.30 29.03 13.56
C GLN A 105 -1.93 28.59 13.02
N GLN A 106 -0.84 29.02 13.66
CA GLN A 106 0.52 28.64 13.27
C GLN A 106 0.77 27.14 13.44
N ILE A 107 0.30 26.55 14.55
CA ILE A 107 0.38 25.11 14.81
C ILE A 107 -0.36 24.33 13.73
N GLU A 108 -1.61 24.68 13.43
CA GLU A 108 -2.39 23.96 12.41
C GLU A 108 -1.74 24.06 11.02
N GLN A 109 -1.09 25.18 10.69
CA GLN A 109 -0.35 25.31 9.44
C GLN A 109 0.84 24.35 9.36
N VAL A 110 1.67 24.28 10.41
CA VAL A 110 2.83 23.37 10.47
C VAL A 110 2.36 21.92 10.45
N VAL A 111 1.37 21.59 11.28
CA VAL A 111 0.79 20.25 11.41
C VAL A 111 0.20 19.78 10.07
N ALA A 112 -0.54 20.63 9.36
CA ALA A 112 -1.11 20.30 8.07
C ALA A 112 -0.05 20.09 6.98
N GLY A 113 1.02 20.90 6.99
CA GLY A 113 2.13 20.77 6.04
C GLY A 113 2.92 19.47 6.23
N GLU A 114 3.39 19.24 7.46
CA GLU A 114 4.24 18.09 7.80
C GLU A 114 3.48 16.76 7.68
N SER A 115 2.24 16.69 8.14
CA SER A 115 1.41 15.48 8.02
C SER A 115 1.14 15.10 6.55
N ARG A 116 0.86 16.09 5.69
CA ARG A 116 0.65 15.86 4.25
C ARG A 116 1.92 15.38 3.56
N ASN A 117 3.08 15.89 3.95
CA ASN A 117 4.36 15.44 3.43
C ASN A 117 4.66 14.00 3.87
N ALA A 118 4.40 13.67 5.13
CA ALA A 118 4.54 12.32 5.66
C ALA A 118 3.62 11.31 4.94
N GLU A 119 2.35 11.67 4.71
CA GLU A 119 1.41 10.83 3.96
C GLU A 119 1.93 10.57 2.54
N ARG A 120 2.34 11.63 1.82
CA ARG A 120 2.85 11.53 0.45
C ARG A 120 4.11 10.69 0.36
N ALA A 121 5.02 10.82 1.32
CA ALA A 121 6.25 10.05 1.37
C ALA A 121 5.98 8.55 1.61
N GLY A 122 4.93 8.20 2.35
CA GLY A 122 4.54 6.82 2.62
C GLY A 122 3.71 6.15 1.51
N ARG A 123 3.12 6.92 0.59
CA ARG A 123 2.25 6.38 -0.47
C ARG A 123 3.04 5.73 -1.60
N ASN A 124 2.53 4.61 -2.11
CA ASN A 124 3.09 3.89 -3.26
C ASN A 124 4.60 3.56 -3.13
N ILE A 125 5.08 3.33 -1.90
CA ILE A 125 6.47 2.94 -1.68
C ILE A 125 6.70 1.44 -1.81
N HIS A 126 5.65 0.64 -1.63
CA HIS A 126 5.69 -0.81 -1.68
C HIS A 126 5.39 -1.28 -3.12
N THR A 127 6.47 -1.46 -3.90
CA THR A 127 6.41 -1.74 -5.33
C THR A 127 7.20 -3.00 -5.70
N PHE A 128 6.73 -3.70 -6.73
CA PHE A 128 7.41 -4.83 -7.37
C PHE A 128 7.47 -4.57 -8.87
N PHE A 129 8.64 -4.72 -9.48
CA PHE A 129 8.95 -4.22 -10.83
C PHE A 129 8.54 -2.75 -11.03
N PHE A 130 8.76 -1.91 -10.02
CA PHE A 130 8.37 -0.49 -10.01
C PHE A 130 6.85 -0.24 -10.08
N ILE A 131 6.02 -1.29 -10.02
CA ILE A 131 4.55 -1.22 -10.01
C ILE A 131 4.07 -1.31 -8.55
N PRO A 132 3.25 -0.38 -8.05
CA PRO A 132 2.62 -0.51 -6.73
C PRO A 132 1.80 -1.79 -6.64
N LEU A 133 1.89 -2.50 -5.51
CA LEU A 133 1.29 -3.83 -5.32
C LEU A 133 -0.20 -3.92 -5.72
N GLN A 134 -0.98 -2.87 -5.50
CA GLN A 134 -2.39 -2.88 -5.86
C GLN A 134 -2.61 -2.98 -7.38
N TRP A 135 -1.72 -2.39 -8.18
CA TRP A 135 -1.78 -2.47 -9.63
C TRP A 135 -1.21 -3.79 -10.15
N LEU A 136 -0.21 -4.36 -9.47
CA LEU A 136 0.24 -5.72 -9.73
C LEU A 136 -0.93 -6.70 -9.55
N GLY A 137 -1.67 -6.61 -8.45
CA GLY A 137 -2.83 -7.46 -8.20
C GLY A 137 -3.94 -7.28 -9.25
N ALA A 138 -4.18 -6.05 -9.73
CA ALA A 138 -5.12 -5.81 -10.82
C ALA A 138 -4.68 -6.48 -12.14
N LEU A 139 -3.38 -6.43 -12.47
CA LEU A 139 -2.81 -7.11 -13.63
C LEU A 139 -2.91 -8.63 -13.52
N GLU A 140 -2.68 -9.18 -12.32
CA GLU A 140 -2.84 -10.60 -12.04
C GLU A 140 -4.29 -11.06 -12.21
N CYS A 141 -5.27 -10.28 -11.75
CA CYS A 141 -6.68 -10.60 -11.99
C CYS A 141 -7.01 -10.64 -13.49
N ILE A 142 -6.54 -9.66 -14.26
CA ILE A 142 -6.74 -9.62 -15.72
C ILE A 142 -6.08 -10.82 -16.37
N GLY A 143 -4.82 -11.12 -16.00
CA GLY A 143 -4.08 -12.27 -16.49
C GLY A 143 -4.78 -13.59 -16.17
N GLY A 144 -5.29 -13.75 -14.94
CA GLY A 144 -6.03 -14.92 -14.50
C GLY A 144 -7.31 -15.14 -15.29
N LEU A 145 -8.08 -14.08 -15.60
CA LEU A 145 -9.26 -14.18 -16.48
C LEU A 145 -8.88 -14.63 -17.89
N VAL A 146 -7.89 -13.97 -18.50
CA VAL A 146 -7.45 -14.31 -19.87
C VAL A 146 -6.95 -15.76 -19.91
N PHE A 147 -6.16 -16.18 -18.93
CA PHE A 147 -5.63 -17.53 -18.86
C PHE A 147 -6.74 -18.58 -18.67
N SER A 148 -7.74 -18.29 -17.81
CA SER A 148 -8.87 -19.21 -17.56
C SER A 148 -9.76 -19.41 -18.79
N PHE A 149 -9.97 -18.37 -19.60
CA PHE A 149 -10.98 -18.38 -20.66
C PHE A 149 -10.44 -18.40 -22.09
N TYR A 150 -9.17 -18.04 -22.32
CA TYR A 150 -8.59 -17.97 -23.67
C TYR A 150 -7.67 -19.17 -23.98
N SER A 151 -7.03 -19.76 -22.97
CA SER A 151 -6.15 -20.94 -23.13
C SER A 151 -6.87 -22.22 -23.61
N PRO A 152 -8.09 -22.58 -23.15
CA PRO A 152 -8.71 -23.84 -23.55
C PRO A 152 -9.30 -23.88 -24.98
N PHE A 153 -9.27 -22.76 -25.71
CA PHE A 153 -9.86 -22.66 -27.07
C PHE A 153 -8.84 -22.34 -28.17
N ALA A 154 -7.55 -22.28 -27.83
CA ALA A 154 -6.47 -21.97 -28.78
C ALA A 154 -5.78 -23.22 -29.37
N GLY A 155 -6.36 -24.41 -29.16
CA GLY A 155 -5.92 -25.69 -29.75
C GLY A 155 -6.87 -26.18 -30.83
#